data_AF-A0A222F3Y8-F1
#
_entry.id   AF-A0A222F3Y8-F1
#
_cell.length_a   1.000
_cell.length_b   1.000
_cell.length_c   1.000
_cell.angle_alpha   90.00
_cell.angle_beta   90.00
_cell.angle_gamma   90.00
#
_symmetry.space_group_name_H-M   'P 1'
#
loop_
_entity.id
_entity.type
_entity.pdbx_description
1 polymer ?
#
loop_
_entity_poly.entity_id
_entity_poly.type
_entity_poly.pdbx_seq_one_letter_code
_entity_poly.pdbx_strand_id
1 'polypeptide(L)'
;MRLVTRLNALLLGFCLAGTASAYQQFLTYRIAGKDILAITMADHVDEDPAAMTLKVVPTGGMSDEILIESDGGLDECKTQLEYIKGVDGAYAEIVIDMNSTTMNGVLVLQCATFYGLFQEGR
;
A
#
# COMPACT_ATOMS: atom_id res chain seq x y z
N MET A 1 -41.04 38.69 -47.79
CA MET A 1 -39.58 38.89 -47.95
C MET A 1 -39.02 39.49 -46.68
N ARG A 2 -38.40 38.66 -45.82
CA ARG A 2 -37.31 39.01 -44.91
C ARG A 2 -36.78 37.71 -44.28
N LEU A 3 -35.65 37.30 -44.84
CA LEU A 3 -34.80 36.19 -44.43
C LEU A 3 -34.12 36.59 -43.11
N VAL A 4 -34.22 35.78 -42.06
CA VAL A 4 -33.31 35.87 -40.90
C VAL A 4 -32.96 34.46 -40.47
N THR A 5 -32.01 33.87 -41.19
CA THR A 5 -31.26 32.68 -40.77
C THR A 5 -30.42 33.04 -39.55
N ARG A 6 -30.73 32.48 -38.37
CA ARG A 6 -29.80 32.48 -37.23
C ARG A 6 -29.12 31.11 -37.16
N LEU A 7 -27.93 31.07 -37.73
CA LEU A 7 -26.95 30.01 -37.62
C LEU A 7 -26.35 30.10 -36.20
N ASN A 8 -26.87 29.32 -35.24
CA ASN A 8 -26.25 29.25 -33.92
C ASN A 8 -25.22 28.12 -33.90
N ALA A 9 -23.98 28.51 -33.67
CA ALA A 9 -22.77 27.72 -33.71
C ALA A 9 -22.85 26.51 -32.78
N LEU A 10 -22.66 25.33 -33.37
CA LEU A 10 -22.34 24.08 -32.67
C LEU A 10 -20.90 24.20 -32.17
N LEU A 11 -20.72 24.70 -30.94
CA LEU A 11 -19.42 24.68 -30.25
C LEU A 11 -19.14 23.23 -29.83
N LEU A 12 -18.37 22.50 -30.65
CA LEU A 12 -17.65 21.30 -30.24
C LEU A 12 -16.67 21.68 -29.13
N GLY A 13 -17.10 21.58 -27.88
CA GLY A 13 -16.21 21.52 -26.74
C GLY A 13 -15.49 20.18 -26.75
N PHE A 14 -14.36 20.10 -27.45
CA PHE A 14 -13.37 19.04 -27.24
C PHE A 14 -12.79 19.24 -25.83
N CYS A 15 -13.45 18.67 -24.83
CA CYS A 15 -12.81 18.44 -23.55
C CYS A 15 -11.63 17.51 -23.84
N LEU A 16 -10.42 18.07 -23.79
CA LEU A 16 -9.18 17.34 -23.63
C LEU A 16 -9.36 16.49 -22.37
N ALA A 17 -9.79 15.23 -22.56
CA ALA A 17 -9.76 14.23 -21.52
C ALA A 17 -8.27 14.08 -21.18
N GLY A 18 -7.85 14.72 -20.08
CA GLY A 18 -6.52 14.53 -19.54
C GLY A 18 -6.31 13.03 -19.42
N THR A 19 -5.25 12.53 -20.03
CA THR A 19 -4.84 11.13 -19.90
C THR A 19 -4.60 10.89 -18.41
N ALA A 20 -5.59 10.31 -17.71
CA ALA A 20 -5.34 9.74 -16.41
C ALA A 20 -4.22 8.70 -16.62
N SER A 21 -3.16 8.77 -15.82
CA SER A 21 -2.12 7.75 -15.84
C SER A 21 -2.77 6.39 -15.63
N ALA A 22 -2.80 5.56 -16.67
CA ALA A 22 -3.41 4.23 -16.65
C ALA A 22 -2.43 3.17 -16.12
N TYR A 23 -1.60 3.53 -15.14
CA TYR A 23 -0.68 2.61 -14.49
C TYR A 23 -0.84 2.71 -12.98
N GLN A 24 -0.72 1.57 -12.31
CA GLN A 24 -0.78 1.45 -10.86
C GLN A 24 0.56 0.91 -10.38
N GLN A 25 1.10 1.50 -9.32
CA GLN A 25 2.39 1.12 -8.77
C GLN A 25 2.16 0.40 -7.44
N PHE A 26 2.40 -0.90 -7.44
CA PHE A 26 2.34 -1.70 -6.22
C PHE A 26 3.73 -1.96 -5.67
N LEU A 27 3.85 -1.84 -4.35
CA LEU A 27 4.97 -2.34 -3.58
C LEU A 27 4.50 -3.55 -2.78
N THR A 28 5.26 -4.65 -2.84
CA THR A 28 4.90 -5.89 -2.13
C THR A 28 6.05 -6.33 -1.25
N TYR A 29 5.77 -6.47 0.04
CA TYR A 29 6.67 -7.08 1.01
C TYR A 29 6.20 -8.49 1.32
N ARG A 30 7.14 -9.43 1.34
CA ARG A 30 6.95 -10.77 1.90
C ARG A 30 7.92 -10.93 3.07
N ILE A 31 7.37 -10.95 4.28
CA ILE A 31 8.16 -10.90 5.50
C ILE A 31 8.00 -12.22 6.23
N ALA A 32 9.09 -12.95 6.39
CA ALA A 32 9.10 -14.20 7.13
C ALA A 32 8.82 -13.93 8.62
N GLY A 33 7.90 -14.68 9.22
CA GLY A 33 7.49 -14.50 10.62
C GLY A 33 8.68 -14.61 11.57
N LYS A 34 9.55 -15.60 11.36
CA LYS A 34 10.80 -15.81 12.11
C LYS A 34 11.78 -14.64 12.07
N ASP A 35 11.72 -13.81 11.03
CA ASP A 35 12.63 -12.68 10.84
C ASP A 35 12.08 -11.39 11.47
N ILE A 36 10.84 -11.39 11.99
CA ILE A 36 10.23 -10.21 12.62
C ILE A 36 10.74 -10.03 14.06
N LEU A 37 11.39 -8.89 14.33
CA LEU A 37 11.90 -8.54 15.66
C LEU A 37 10.95 -7.64 16.44
N ALA A 38 10.39 -6.62 15.79
CA ALA A 38 9.51 -5.67 16.42
C ALA A 38 8.54 -5.06 15.40
N ILE A 39 7.36 -4.69 15.90
CA ILE A 39 6.31 -4.01 15.15
C ILE A 39 5.90 -2.82 16.01
N THR A 40 6.15 -1.60 15.52
CA THR A 40 5.88 -0.36 16.25
C THR A 40 4.93 0.51 15.44
N MET A 41 3.83 0.94 16.05
CA MET A 41 2.97 1.97 15.47
C MET A 41 3.54 3.33 15.79
N ALA A 42 3.56 4.23 14.81
CA ALA A 42 3.80 5.64 15.08
C ALA A 42 2.58 6.25 15.79
N ASP A 43 2.82 7.32 16.55
CA ASP A 43 1.73 8.15 17.06
C ASP A 43 1.00 8.78 15.87
N HIS A 44 -0.32 8.65 15.82
CA HIS A 44 -1.14 9.20 14.76
C HIS A 44 -1.63 10.61 15.13
N VAL A 45 -1.44 11.56 14.21
CA VAL A 45 -2.04 12.90 14.24
C VAL A 45 -3.08 12.92 13.12
N ASP A 46 -4.27 13.51 13.36
CA ASP A 46 -5.49 13.35 12.53
C ASP A 46 -5.33 13.53 10.99
N GLU A 47 -4.27 14.18 10.51
CA GLU A 47 -4.02 14.47 9.09
C GLU A 47 -2.82 13.69 8.50
N ASP A 48 -2.05 12.98 9.33
CA ASP A 48 -0.89 12.20 8.88
C ASP A 48 -1.31 10.76 8.50
N PRO A 49 -0.67 10.14 7.50
CA PRO A 49 -0.94 8.73 7.20
C PRO A 49 -0.63 7.86 8.42
N ALA A 50 -1.36 6.75 8.59
CA ALA A 50 -1.00 5.75 9.58
C ALA A 50 0.36 5.17 9.22
N ALA A 51 1.27 5.10 10.19
CA ALA A 51 2.62 4.61 9.98
C ALA A 51 2.97 3.46 10.94
N MET A 52 3.64 2.44 10.42
CA MET A 52 4.12 1.28 11.15
C MET A 52 5.55 0.97 10.75
N THR A 53 6.44 0.83 11.74
CA THR A 53 7.83 0.42 11.54
C THR A 53 7.98 -1.05 11.89
N LEU A 54 8.51 -1.82 10.94
CA LEU A 54 8.88 -3.22 11.13
C LEU A 54 10.39 -3.34 11.23
N LYS A 55 10.86 -3.84 12.36
CA LYS A 55 12.24 -4.25 12.50
C LYS A 55 12.35 -5.72 12.13
N VAL A 56 13.13 -6.02 11.11
CA VAL A 56 13.35 -7.37 10.61
C VAL A 56 14.83 -7.75 10.70
N VAL A 57 15.13 -9.02 10.88
CA VAL A 57 16.48 -9.57 10.73
C VAL A 57 16.42 -10.71 9.72
N PRO A 58 16.85 -10.48 8.46
CA PRO A 58 16.95 -11.55 7.49
C PRO A 58 17.89 -12.64 8.01
N THR A 59 17.57 -13.90 7.74
CA THR A 59 18.43 -15.03 8.12
C THR A 59 19.88 -14.79 7.64
N GLY A 60 20.82 -14.65 8.59
CA GLY A 60 22.24 -14.43 8.31
C GLY A 60 22.66 -12.98 8.00
N GLY A 61 21.75 -12.01 8.15
CA GLY A 61 21.97 -10.60 7.86
C GLY A 61 22.02 -9.67 9.08
N MET A 62 22.18 -8.38 8.83
CA MET A 62 21.97 -7.32 9.82
C MET A 62 20.48 -6.96 9.89
N SER A 63 20.04 -6.42 11.03
CA SER A 63 18.67 -5.94 11.16
C SER A 63 18.40 -4.76 10.23
N ASP A 64 17.23 -4.76 9.61
CA ASP A 64 16.72 -3.70 8.74
C ASP A 64 15.40 -3.15 9.29
N GLU A 65 15.05 -1.93 8.89
CA GLU A 65 13.81 -1.26 9.28
C GLU A 65 12.97 -0.92 8.05
N ILE A 66 11.74 -1.44 8.01
CA ILE A 66 10.77 -1.19 6.96
C ILE A 66 9.70 -0.26 7.52
N LEU A 67 9.60 0.95 6.98
CA LEU A 67 8.52 1.88 7.26
C LEU A 67 7.36 1.62 6.28
N ILE A 68 6.18 1.39 6.83
CA ILE A 68 4.93 1.20 6.06
C ILE A 68 3.99 2.34 6.43
N GLU A 69 3.54 3.06 5.41
CA GLU A 69 2.57 4.14 5.53
C GLU A 69 1.28 3.77 4.80
N SER A 70 0.15 4.28 5.28
CA SER A 70 -1.16 4.04 4.70
C SER A 70 -2.16 5.12 5.09
N ASP A 71 -2.93 5.60 4.13
CA ASP A 71 -4.10 6.45 4.38
C ASP A 71 -5.29 5.67 4.97
N GLY A 72 -5.17 4.34 5.10
CA GLY A 72 -6.07 3.47 5.85
C GLY A 72 -5.43 2.94 7.13
N GLY A 73 -6.25 2.46 8.07
CA GLY A 73 -5.77 1.90 9.33
C GLY A 73 -4.84 0.69 9.16
N LEU A 74 -3.86 0.56 10.04
CA LEU A 74 -2.85 -0.52 10.02
C LEU A 74 -3.03 -1.53 11.18
N ASP A 75 -4.03 -1.36 12.04
CA ASP A 75 -4.21 -2.20 13.24
C ASP A 75 -4.36 -3.68 12.91
N GLU A 76 -5.15 -4.01 11.88
CA GLU A 76 -5.32 -5.39 11.44
C GLU A 76 -4.00 -5.97 10.91
N CYS A 77 -3.25 -5.18 10.15
CA CYS A 77 -1.94 -5.60 9.66
C CYS A 77 -0.96 -5.85 10.80
N LYS A 78 -0.95 -4.96 11.80
CA LYS A 78 -0.19 -5.15 13.04
C LYS A 78 -0.58 -6.45 13.72
N THR A 79 -1.88 -6.73 13.88
CA THR A 79 -2.35 -7.97 14.50
C THR A 79 -1.87 -9.22 13.74
N GLN A 80 -1.93 -9.21 12.41
CA GLN A 80 -1.43 -10.32 11.59
C GLN A 80 0.08 -10.53 11.76
N LEU A 81 0.85 -9.44 11.77
CA LEU A 81 2.30 -9.50 11.94
C LEU A 81 2.72 -9.96 13.34
N GLU A 82 2.05 -9.49 14.39
CA GLU A 82 2.29 -9.96 15.76
C GLU A 82 1.95 -11.44 15.91
N TYR A 83 0.90 -11.92 15.23
CA TYR A 83 0.49 -13.32 15.26
C TYR A 83 1.56 -14.27 14.70
N ILE A 84 2.27 -13.86 13.64
CA ILE A 84 3.31 -14.70 13.01
C ILE A 84 4.72 -14.40 13.49
N LYS A 85 4.91 -13.41 14.36
CA LYS A 85 6.23 -13.01 14.86
C LYS A 85 6.94 -14.18 15.53
N GLY A 86 8.15 -14.49 15.07
CA GLY A 86 8.95 -15.61 15.57
C GLY A 86 8.44 -17.00 15.15
N VAL A 87 7.41 -17.08 14.29
CA VAL A 87 6.85 -18.35 13.82
C VAL A 87 7.60 -18.82 12.58
N ASP A 88 8.20 -20.00 12.67
CA ASP A 88 8.86 -20.65 11.55
C ASP A 88 7.86 -21.09 10.47
N GLY A 89 8.23 -20.87 9.21
CA GLY A 89 7.44 -21.26 8.04
C GLY A 89 6.19 -20.41 7.79
N ALA A 90 5.85 -19.46 8.66
CA ALA A 90 4.82 -18.44 8.43
C ALA A 90 5.41 -17.20 7.74
N TYR A 91 4.59 -16.46 6.99
CA TYR A 91 4.97 -15.16 6.44
C TYR A 91 3.76 -14.27 6.20
N ALA A 92 4.00 -12.96 6.23
CA ALA A 92 3.02 -11.97 5.83
C ALA A 92 3.31 -11.48 4.41
N GLU A 93 2.28 -11.30 3.60
CA GLU A 93 2.33 -10.54 2.36
C GLU A 93 1.59 -9.22 2.55
N ILE A 94 2.32 -8.11 2.38
CA ILE A 94 1.81 -6.75 2.48
C ILE A 94 1.84 -6.14 1.08
N VAL A 95 0.69 -5.71 0.58
CA VAL A 95 0.56 -5.07 -0.73
C VAL A 95 0.15 -3.62 -0.52
N ILE A 96 0.97 -2.71 -1.03
CA ILE A 96 0.80 -1.26 -0.90
C ILE A 96 0.60 -0.67 -2.29
N ASP A 97 -0.48 0.08 -2.46
CA ASP A 97 -0.68 0.96 -3.61
C ASP A 97 0.05 2.29 -3.36
N MET A 98 1.10 2.55 -4.14
CA MET A 98 1.96 3.73 -4.02
C MET A 98 1.45 4.92 -4.82
N ASN A 99 0.33 4.78 -5.54
CA ASN A 99 -0.32 5.86 -6.27
C ASN A 99 -1.85 5.81 -6.11
N SER A 100 -2.28 5.52 -4.89
CA SER A 100 -3.69 5.51 -4.47
C SER A 100 -4.34 6.88 -4.70
N THR A 101 -5.66 6.91 -4.83
CA THR A 101 -6.46 8.16 -4.95
C THR A 101 -6.86 8.74 -3.58
N THR A 102 -6.19 8.31 -2.52
CA THR A 102 -6.31 8.81 -1.14
C THR A 102 -5.49 10.08 -0.92
N MET A 103 -5.55 10.67 0.28
CA MET A 103 -5.01 12.00 0.58
C MET A 103 -3.49 12.12 0.38
N ASN A 104 -2.72 11.13 0.83
CA ASN A 104 -1.26 11.08 0.69
C ASN A 104 -0.80 10.16 -0.46
N GLY A 105 -1.74 9.51 -1.14
CA GLY A 105 -1.47 8.68 -2.31
C GLY A 105 -0.88 7.31 -2.00
N VAL A 106 -0.90 6.87 -0.73
CA VAL A 106 -0.39 5.56 -0.30
C VAL A 106 -1.47 4.80 0.48
N LEU A 107 -1.76 3.56 0.08
CA LEU A 107 -2.76 2.74 0.74
C LEU A 107 -2.32 1.28 0.83
N VAL A 108 -2.30 0.72 2.04
CA VAL A 108 -2.16 -0.73 2.21
C VAL A 108 -3.47 -1.40 1.79
N LEU A 109 -3.40 -2.20 0.72
CA LEU A 109 -4.54 -2.92 0.17
C LEU A 109 -4.71 -4.30 0.81
N GLN A 110 -3.60 -4.92 1.23
CA GLN A 110 -3.58 -6.26 1.79
C GLN A 110 -2.50 -6.37 2.84
N CYS A 111 -2.81 -7.09 3.92
CA CYS A 111 -1.84 -7.63 4.86
C CYS A 111 -2.36 -8.99 5.33
N ALA A 112 -1.82 -10.06 4.76
CA ALA A 112 -2.35 -11.41 4.95
C ALA A 112 -1.25 -12.41 5.33
N THR A 113 -1.61 -13.36 6.19
CA THR A 113 -0.73 -14.41 6.69
C THR A 113 -0.84 -15.66 5.83
N PHE A 114 0.32 -16.26 5.53
CA PHE A 114 0.46 -17.48 4.75
C PHE A 114 1.52 -18.40 5.38
N TYR A 115 1.59 -19.63 4.89
CA TYR A 115 2.56 -20.63 5.34
C TYR A 115 3.28 -21.30 4.16
N GLY A 116 4.52 -21.73 4.38
CA GLY A 116 5.24 -22.64 3.49
C GLY A 116 6.20 -21.99 2.48
N LEU A 117 6.30 -20.65 2.41
CA LEU A 117 7.23 -19.98 1.48
C LEU A 117 8.68 -19.99 1.99
N PHE A 118 8.90 -19.72 3.28
CA PHE A 118 10.23 -19.65 3.90
C PHE A 118 10.52 -20.87 4.78
N GLN A 119 10.32 -22.07 4.24
CA GLN A 119 10.74 -23.30 4.92
C GLN A 119 12.27 -23.30 5.02
N GLU A 120 12.82 -23.46 6.23
CA GLU A 120 14.23 -23.82 6.36
C GLU A 120 14.42 -25.22 5.78
N GLY A 121 15.43 -25.36 4.92
CA GLY A 121 15.85 -26.67 4.43
C GLY A 121 16.10 -27.57 5.63
N ARG A 122 15.38 -28.70 5.67
CA ARG A 122 15.64 -29.80 6.60
C ARG A 122 17.07 -30.31 6.48
#